data_AF-A0A951JFR6-F1
#
_entry.id   AF-A0A951JFR6-F1
#
_cell.length_a   1.000
_cell.length_b   1.000
_cell.length_c   1.000
_cell.angle_alpha   90.00
_cell.angle_beta   90.00
_cell.angle_gamma   90.00
#
_symmetry.space_group_name_H-M   'P 1'
#
loop_
_entity.id
_entity.type
_entity.pdbx_description
1 polymer ?
#
loop_
_entity_poly.entity_id
_entity_poly.type
_entity_poly.pdbx_seq_one_letter_code
_entity_poly.pdbx_strand_id
1 'polypeptide(L)'
;MGPRDMQRRDFLRMAAAAGAAGGIGGALPGGLLLPREGLAAPVWPSLQDAEIVLGNGEPPAMQFQAYPGGTGALLEKLWRDSGESPFTRRPLDVEPWEGPLPASEEDLAFLPVHRLSALVRAGRVSPTELTEVYLERLKRYDPVLLCAVTILEGRAREEA
;
A
#
# COMPACT_ATOMS: atom_id res chain seq x y z
N MET A 1 -9.68 -46.14 29.67
CA MET A 1 -8.72 -45.11 30.11
C MET A 1 -8.81 -43.97 29.10
N GLY A 2 -9.38 -42.82 29.50
CA GLY A 2 -9.83 -41.77 28.57
C GLY A 2 -8.71 -40.86 28.04
N PRO A 3 -8.94 -40.14 26.93
CA PRO A 3 -7.91 -39.44 26.14
C PRO A 3 -7.46 -38.08 26.73
N ARG A 4 -7.37 -37.94 28.05
CA ARG A 4 -7.09 -36.64 28.70
C ARG A 4 -5.68 -36.44 29.26
N ASP A 5 -4.80 -37.45 29.26
CA ASP A 5 -3.45 -37.35 29.84
C ASP A 5 -2.30 -37.60 28.83
N MET A 6 -2.48 -37.27 27.55
CA MET A 6 -1.41 -37.44 26.55
C MET A 6 -0.47 -36.22 26.53
N GLN A 7 0.78 -36.39 26.96
CA GLN A 7 1.80 -35.34 26.87
C GLN A 7 2.09 -34.98 25.40
N ARG A 8 2.29 -33.69 25.13
CA ARG A 8 2.48 -33.13 23.77
C ARG A 8 3.62 -33.79 22.99
N ARG A 9 4.69 -34.21 23.68
CA ARG A 9 5.82 -34.94 23.09
C ARG A 9 5.41 -36.34 22.60
N ASP A 10 4.55 -37.02 23.34
CA ASP A 10 4.11 -38.36 23.00
C ASP A 10 3.06 -38.32 21.89
N PHE A 11 2.23 -37.27 21.87
CA PHE A 11 1.38 -36.95 20.72
C PHE A 11 2.20 -36.73 19.44
N LEU A 12 3.27 -35.94 19.49
CA LEU A 12 4.11 -35.68 18.32
C LEU A 12 4.84 -36.94 17.83
N ARG A 13 5.29 -37.81 18.74
CA ARG A 13 5.89 -39.10 18.37
C ARG A 13 4.87 -40.05 17.75
N MET A 14 3.65 -40.09 18.28
CA MET A 14 2.57 -40.90 17.73
C MET A 14 2.10 -40.38 16.37
N ALA A 15 2.00 -39.06 16.19
CA ALA A 15 1.66 -38.44 14.92
C ALA A 15 2.74 -38.67 13.85
N ALA A 16 4.02 -38.61 14.22
CA ALA A 16 5.13 -38.97 13.33
C ALA A 16 5.12 -40.46 12.96
N ALA A 17 4.78 -41.35 13.90
CA ALA A 17 4.62 -42.79 13.62
C ALA A 17 3.42 -43.08 12.73
N ALA A 18 2.31 -42.33 12.86
CA ALA A 18 1.17 -42.42 11.95
C ALA A 18 1.51 -41.90 10.53
N GLY A 19 2.40 -40.91 10.42
CA GLY A 19 2.98 -40.47 9.14
C GLY A 19 3.96 -41.49 8.55
N ALA A 20 4.71 -42.21 9.38
CA ALA A 20 5.64 -43.25 8.96
C ALA A 20 4.97 -44.60 8.63
N ALA A 21 3.76 -44.86 9.15
CA ALA A 21 2.91 -45.98 8.74
C ALA A 21 1.94 -45.60 7.59
N GLY A 22 1.94 -44.33 7.17
CA GLY A 22 0.98 -43.75 6.25
C GLY A 22 1.62 -43.09 5.04
N GLY A 23 2.70 -43.67 4.52
CA GLY A 23 3.29 -43.30 3.23
C GLY A 23 3.59 -44.52 2.37
N ILE A 24 2.61 -44.90 1.54
CA ILE A 24 2.76 -45.65 0.27
C ILE A 24 3.50 -47.01 0.35
N GLY A 25 2.72 -48.09 0.56
CA GLY A 25 3.13 -49.45 0.20
C GLY A 25 3.46 -50.38 1.38
N GLY A 26 2.45 -50.86 2.08
CA GLY A 26 2.60 -51.94 3.06
C GLY A 26 1.25 -52.58 3.37
N ALA A 27 1.07 -53.83 2.92
CA ALA A 27 -0.17 -54.57 3.03
C ALA A 27 -0.61 -54.80 4.50
N LEU A 28 -1.90 -54.62 4.78
CA LEU A 28 -2.52 -55.24 5.94
C LEU A 28 -2.60 -56.77 5.67
N PRO A 29 -2.36 -57.63 6.68
CA PRO A 29 -2.61 -59.05 6.53
C PRO A 29 -4.13 -59.26 6.52
N GLY A 30 -4.68 -59.48 5.32
CA GLY A 30 -6.11 -59.68 5.09
C GLY A 30 -6.62 -58.79 3.95
N GLY A 31 -6.48 -59.29 2.73
CA GLY A 31 -6.72 -58.55 1.49
C GLY A 31 -8.17 -58.15 1.25
N LEU A 32 -8.57 -56.99 1.78
CA LEU A 32 -9.79 -56.30 1.36
C LEU A 32 -9.46 -54.87 0.93
N LEU A 33 -9.52 -54.66 -0.39
CA LEU A 33 -9.33 -53.37 -1.04
C LEU A 33 -10.66 -52.60 -0.97
N LEU A 34 -10.75 -51.55 -0.15
CA LEU A 34 -11.83 -50.59 -0.25
C LEU A 34 -11.54 -49.63 -1.43
N PRO A 35 -12.53 -49.32 -2.28
CA PRO A 35 -12.33 -48.39 -3.38
C PRO A 35 -12.07 -46.98 -2.80
N ARG A 36 -10.86 -46.46 -3.03
CA ARG A 36 -10.54 -45.05 -2.78
C ARG A 36 -11.12 -44.22 -3.91
N GLU A 37 -12.35 -43.73 -3.76
CA GLU A 37 -12.78 -42.57 -4.53
C GLU A 37 -11.87 -41.39 -4.18
N GLY A 38 -11.22 -40.86 -5.21
CA GLY A 38 -10.07 -39.98 -5.10
C GLY A 38 -10.43 -38.62 -4.52
N LEU A 39 -10.15 -38.43 -3.22
CA LEU A 39 -9.78 -37.12 -2.72
C LEU A 39 -8.35 -36.84 -3.21
N ALA A 40 -8.26 -36.28 -4.42
CA ALA A 40 -7.02 -35.69 -4.90
C ALA A 40 -6.55 -34.68 -3.84
N ALA A 41 -5.34 -34.87 -3.32
CA ALA A 41 -4.70 -33.82 -2.55
C ALA A 41 -4.70 -32.55 -3.41
N PRO A 42 -4.96 -31.35 -2.86
CA PRO A 42 -4.79 -30.14 -3.62
C PRO A 42 -3.36 -30.12 -4.12
N VAL A 43 -3.20 -30.32 -5.43
CA VAL A 43 -1.95 -30.06 -6.12
C VAL A 43 -1.85 -28.55 -6.10
N TRP A 44 -1.12 -28.03 -5.11
CA TRP A 44 -0.59 -26.69 -5.22
C TRP A 44 0.18 -26.67 -6.53
N PRO A 45 -0.20 -25.85 -7.54
CA PRO A 45 0.64 -25.67 -8.69
C PRO A 45 1.99 -25.31 -8.12
N SER A 46 3.02 -26.09 -8.47
CA SER A 46 4.37 -25.68 -8.16
C SER A 46 4.56 -24.34 -8.87
N LEU A 47 4.47 -23.24 -8.10
CA LEU A 47 5.12 -21.98 -8.44
C LEU A 47 6.61 -22.28 -8.37
N GLN A 48 7.08 -23.09 -9.31
CA GLN A 48 8.47 -23.05 -9.72
C GLN A 48 8.57 -21.71 -10.43
N ASP A 49 8.78 -20.66 -9.65
CA ASP A 49 9.40 -19.44 -10.15
C ASP A 49 10.56 -19.93 -11.00
N ALA A 50 10.60 -19.55 -12.28
CA ALA A 50 11.76 -19.83 -13.10
C ALA A 50 12.97 -19.35 -12.29
N GLU A 51 13.96 -20.21 -12.07
CA GLU A 51 15.14 -19.85 -11.30
C GLU A 51 15.87 -18.75 -12.07
N ILE A 52 15.57 -17.49 -11.76
CA ILE A 52 16.21 -16.33 -12.37
C ILE A 52 17.59 -16.28 -11.76
N VAL A 53 18.59 -16.71 -12.51
CA VAL A 53 20.00 -16.57 -12.13
C VAL A 53 20.34 -15.08 -12.14
N LEU A 54 20.30 -14.45 -10.97
CA LEU A 54 20.62 -13.04 -10.82
C LEU A 54 22.12 -12.84 -11.06
N GLY A 55 22.47 -11.95 -11.99
CA GLY A 55 23.86 -11.56 -12.20
C GLY A 55 24.36 -10.65 -11.06
N ASN A 56 25.68 -10.59 -10.85
CA ASN A 56 26.29 -9.69 -9.85
C ASN A 56 26.00 -8.18 -10.07
N GLY A 57 25.43 -7.83 -11.22
CA GLY A 57 24.98 -6.47 -11.56
C GLY A 57 23.52 -6.18 -11.21
N GLU A 58 22.75 -7.20 -10.78
CA GLU A 58 21.40 -6.99 -10.29
C GLU A 58 21.45 -6.62 -8.80
N PRO A 59 20.89 -5.46 -8.41
CA PRO A 59 20.85 -5.08 -7.01
C PRO A 59 20.04 -6.11 -6.22
N PRO A 60 20.38 -6.38 -4.95
CA PRO A 60 19.58 -7.25 -4.11
C PRO A 60 18.14 -6.75 -4.07
N ALA A 61 17.17 -7.68 -4.04
CA ALA A 61 15.76 -7.32 -3.92
C ALA A 61 15.52 -6.58 -2.59
N MET A 62 15.39 -5.26 -2.64
CA MET A 62 15.16 -4.42 -1.47
C MET A 62 13.72 -4.52 -0.94
N GLN A 63 12.80 -5.05 -1.75
CA GLN A 63 11.39 -5.20 -1.41
C GLN A 63 10.89 -6.58 -1.83
N PHE A 64 10.40 -7.35 -0.86
CA PHE A 64 9.73 -8.62 -1.12
C PHE A 64 8.24 -8.38 -1.37
N GLN A 65 7.76 -8.73 -2.56
CA GLN A 65 6.34 -8.71 -2.90
C GLN A 65 5.77 -10.13 -2.80
N ALA A 66 5.04 -10.41 -1.71
CA ALA A 66 4.52 -11.75 -1.42
C ALA A 66 3.31 -12.17 -2.27
N TYR A 67 2.75 -11.25 -3.06
CA TYR A 67 1.58 -11.56 -3.88
C TYR A 67 1.98 -12.25 -5.20
N PRO A 68 1.53 -13.49 -5.47
CA PRO A 68 2.01 -14.29 -6.61
C PRO A 68 1.78 -13.65 -7.99
N GLY A 69 0.75 -12.83 -8.14
CA GLY A 69 0.49 -12.09 -9.39
C GLY A 69 1.29 -10.79 -9.54
N GLY A 70 2.24 -10.52 -8.63
CA GLY A 70 2.99 -9.27 -8.56
C GLY A 70 2.17 -8.08 -8.06
N THR A 71 2.80 -6.90 -8.02
CA THR A 71 2.19 -5.68 -7.47
C THR A 71 0.94 -5.25 -8.24
N GLY A 72 0.92 -5.41 -9.58
CA GLY A 72 -0.24 -5.04 -10.39
C GLY A 72 -1.49 -5.85 -10.05
N ALA A 73 -1.36 -7.19 -9.96
CA ALA A 73 -2.48 -8.05 -9.59
C ALA A 73 -2.87 -7.90 -8.12
N LEU A 74 -1.93 -7.55 -7.24
CA LEU A 74 -2.24 -7.19 -5.85
C LEU A 74 -3.11 -5.95 -5.80
N LEU A 75 -2.72 -4.88 -6.50
CA LEU A 75 -3.49 -3.64 -6.58
C LEU A 75 -4.88 -3.88 -7.17
N GLU A 76 -4.98 -4.64 -8.26
CA GLU A 76 -6.26 -4.98 -8.89
C GLU A 76 -7.18 -5.77 -7.93
N LYS A 77 -6.61 -6.72 -7.17
CA LYS A 77 -7.36 -7.43 -6.12
C LYS A 77 -7.81 -6.47 -5.02
N LEU A 78 -6.90 -5.65 -4.49
CA LEU A 78 -7.22 -4.69 -3.42
C LEU A 78 -8.34 -3.73 -3.86
N TRP A 79 -8.37 -3.31 -5.13
CA TRP A 79 -9.44 -2.48 -5.69
C TRP A 79 -10.76 -3.24 -5.85
N ARG A 80 -10.73 -4.49 -6.32
CA ARG A 80 -11.93 -5.35 -6.38
C ARG A 80 -12.51 -5.58 -4.99
N ASP A 81 -11.65 -5.83 -4.01
CA ASP A 81 -12.05 -6.16 -2.64
C ASP A 81 -12.53 -4.92 -1.86
N SER A 82 -11.92 -3.76 -2.07
CA SER A 82 -12.37 -2.50 -1.44
C SER A 82 -13.66 -1.94 -2.04
N GLY A 83 -14.01 -2.34 -3.27
CA GLY A 83 -15.14 -1.80 -4.01
C GLY A 83 -14.98 -0.34 -4.44
N GLU A 84 -13.81 0.25 -4.21
CA GLU A 84 -13.51 1.64 -4.54
C GLU A 84 -12.68 1.71 -5.83
N SER A 85 -13.09 2.59 -6.76
CA SER A 85 -12.28 2.85 -7.95
C SER A 85 -11.00 3.61 -7.57
N PRO A 86 -9.81 3.20 -8.07
CA PRO A 86 -8.56 3.92 -7.84
C PRO A 86 -8.55 5.32 -8.45
N PHE A 87 -9.48 5.59 -9.37
CA PHE A 87 -9.65 6.90 -9.99
C PHE A 87 -10.66 7.78 -9.25
N THR A 88 -11.34 7.25 -8.24
CA THR A 88 -12.23 8.04 -7.39
C THR A 88 -11.40 9.03 -6.59
N ARG A 89 -11.63 10.32 -6.82
CA ARG A 89 -11.02 11.38 -6.04
C ARG A 89 -11.61 11.35 -4.63
N ARG A 90 -10.78 11.00 -3.65
CA ARG A 90 -11.16 11.15 -2.24
C ARG A 90 -11.06 12.63 -1.85
N PRO A 91 -12.13 13.26 -1.37
CA PRO A 91 -12.03 14.62 -0.88
C PRO A 91 -11.07 14.65 0.30
N LEU A 92 -10.17 15.64 0.30
CA LEU A 92 -9.34 15.92 1.47
C LEU A 92 -10.23 16.54 2.52
N ASP A 93 -10.34 15.87 3.66
CA ASP A 93 -10.96 16.45 4.84
C ASP A 93 -9.98 17.45 5.45
N VAL A 94 -10.38 18.71 5.48
CA VAL A 94 -9.54 19.81 5.93
C VAL A 94 -10.22 20.41 7.15
N GLU A 95 -9.52 20.33 8.27
CA GLU A 95 -9.98 20.92 9.52
C GLU A 95 -10.30 22.42 9.34
N PRO A 96 -11.47 22.88 9.83
CA PRO A 96 -11.85 24.29 9.77
C PRO A 96 -10.79 25.21 10.38
N TRP A 97 -10.75 26.45 9.91
CA TRP A 97 -9.86 27.46 10.45
C TRP A 97 -10.47 28.11 11.70
N GLU A 98 -9.82 27.94 12.84
CA GLU A 98 -10.27 28.49 14.14
C GLU A 98 -9.37 29.62 14.68
N GLY A 99 -8.26 29.93 13.99
CA GLY A 99 -7.27 30.92 14.44
C GLY A 99 -7.55 32.37 14.02
N PRO A 100 -6.77 33.34 14.56
CA PRO A 100 -6.77 34.70 14.03
C PRO A 100 -6.23 34.72 12.59
N LEU A 101 -6.64 35.70 11.79
CA LEU A 101 -6.07 35.89 10.45
C LEU A 101 -4.56 36.17 10.58
N PRO A 102 -3.71 35.63 9.69
CA PRO A 102 -2.29 35.96 9.67
C PRO A 102 -2.09 37.48 9.64
N ALA A 103 -1.18 37.98 10.47
CA ALA A 103 -0.97 39.42 10.65
C ALA A 103 -0.18 40.04 9.49
N SER A 104 0.54 39.22 8.73
CA SER A 104 1.36 39.64 7.60
C SER A 104 1.27 38.68 6.41
N GLU A 105 1.62 39.17 5.23
CA GLU A 105 1.81 38.35 4.03
C GLU A 105 2.88 37.26 4.22
N GLU A 106 3.85 37.51 5.11
CA GLU A 106 4.89 36.54 5.42
C GLU A 106 4.34 35.36 6.22
N ASP A 107 3.56 35.65 7.27
CA ASP A 107 2.87 34.62 8.04
C ASP A 107 1.94 33.80 7.15
N LEU A 108 1.22 34.45 6.22
CA LEU A 108 0.35 33.79 5.25
C LEU A 108 1.16 32.85 4.34
N ALA A 109 2.28 33.32 3.77
CA ALA A 109 3.06 32.54 2.81
C ALA A 109 3.75 31.31 3.41
N PHE A 110 4.01 31.33 4.71
CA PHE A 110 4.60 30.21 5.45
C PHE A 110 3.56 29.28 6.09
N LEU A 111 2.26 29.54 5.93
CA LEU A 111 1.23 28.58 6.34
C LEU A 111 1.26 27.33 5.45
N PRO A 112 1.00 26.14 6.03
CA PRO A 112 0.90 24.91 5.25
C PRO A 112 -0.37 24.91 4.38
N VAL A 113 -0.31 24.22 3.24
CA VAL A 113 -1.38 24.23 2.21
C VAL A 113 -2.78 23.85 2.75
N HIS A 114 -2.87 22.94 3.72
CA HIS A 114 -4.14 22.55 4.33
C HIS A 114 -4.75 23.69 5.17
N ARG A 115 -3.95 24.60 5.71
CA ARG A 115 -4.45 25.78 6.43
C ARG A 115 -4.81 26.91 5.47
N LEU A 116 -4.04 27.10 4.40
CA LEU A 116 -4.41 28.01 3.32
C LEU A 116 -5.75 27.61 2.67
N SER A 117 -5.97 26.32 2.42
CA SER A 117 -7.23 25.84 1.87
C SER A 117 -8.40 26.04 2.84
N ALA A 118 -8.18 25.87 4.15
CA ALA A 118 -9.18 26.19 5.18
C ALA A 118 -9.54 27.69 5.19
N LEU A 119 -8.54 28.58 5.08
CA LEU A 119 -8.74 30.03 5.01
C LEU A 119 -9.55 30.45 3.77
N VAL A 120 -9.23 29.88 2.61
CA VAL A 120 -9.95 30.12 1.36
C VAL A 120 -11.38 29.60 1.44
N ARG A 121 -11.59 28.37 1.95
CA ARG A 121 -12.94 27.80 2.16
C ARG A 121 -13.78 28.62 3.13
N ALA A 122 -13.15 29.20 4.14
CA ALA A 122 -13.80 30.07 5.11
C ALA A 122 -14.02 31.51 4.59
N GLY A 123 -13.60 31.83 3.36
CA GLY A 123 -13.72 33.17 2.76
C GLY A 123 -12.89 34.24 3.48
N ARG A 124 -11.85 33.84 4.22
CA ARG A 124 -10.98 34.75 4.98
C ARG A 124 -9.88 35.35 4.12
N VAL A 125 -9.48 34.63 3.08
CA VAL A 125 -8.51 35.04 2.05
C VAL A 125 -9.07 34.62 0.70
N SER A 126 -9.03 35.50 -0.29
CA SER A 126 -9.47 35.13 -1.64
C SER A 126 -8.38 34.38 -2.42
N PRO A 127 -8.72 33.46 -3.34
CA PRO A 127 -7.74 32.81 -4.22
C PRO A 127 -6.90 33.82 -5.03
N THR A 128 -7.53 34.89 -5.50
CA THR A 128 -6.88 35.97 -6.25
C THR A 128 -5.87 36.72 -5.39
N GLU A 129 -6.25 37.09 -4.16
CA GLU A 129 -5.34 37.74 -3.20
C GLU A 129 -4.16 36.84 -2.84
N LEU A 130 -4.39 35.56 -2.57
CA LEU A 130 -3.33 34.60 -2.30
C LEU A 130 -2.37 34.48 -3.48
N THR A 131 -2.90 34.45 -4.69
CA THR A 131 -2.10 34.40 -5.92
C THR A 131 -1.21 35.62 -6.07
N GLU A 132 -1.75 36.83 -5.89
CA GLU A 132 -0.94 38.06 -5.99
C GLU A 132 0.17 38.11 -4.93
N VAL A 133 -0.11 37.70 -3.68
CA VAL A 133 0.93 37.61 -2.63
C VAL A 133 2.10 36.74 -3.07
N TYR A 134 1.84 35.57 -3.68
CA TYR A 134 2.93 34.71 -4.17
C TYR A 134 3.63 35.27 -5.40
N LEU A 135 2.91 35.90 -6.33
CA LEU A 135 3.53 36.56 -7.49
C LEU A 135 4.46 37.70 -7.07
N GLU A 136 4.05 38.52 -6.10
CA GLU A 136 4.87 39.60 -5.57
C GLU A 136 6.13 39.07 -4.88
N ARG A 137 6.00 38.02 -4.08
CA ARG A 137 7.15 37.36 -3.42
C ARG A 137 8.12 36.78 -4.45
N LEU A 138 7.62 36.08 -5.47
CA LEU A 138 8.47 35.53 -6.53
C LEU A 138 9.25 36.65 -7.21
N LYS A 139 8.60 37.75 -7.62
CA LYS A 139 9.27 38.91 -8.23
C LYS A 139 10.33 39.53 -7.32
N ARG A 140 10.06 39.58 -6.02
CA ARG A 140 10.96 40.19 -5.02
C ARG A 140 12.23 39.35 -4.80
N TYR A 141 12.08 38.03 -4.70
CA TYR A 141 13.19 37.14 -4.28
C TYR A 141 13.88 36.42 -5.43
N ASP A 142 13.22 36.25 -6.57
CA ASP A 142 13.78 35.53 -7.72
C ASP A 142 15.13 36.11 -8.21
N PRO A 143 15.37 37.44 -8.27
CA PRO A 143 16.67 37.98 -8.68
C PRO A 143 17.85 37.58 -7.78
N VAL A 144 17.56 37.19 -6.53
CA VAL A 144 18.57 36.81 -5.52
C VAL A 144 18.70 35.29 -5.43
N LEU A 145 17.56 34.58 -5.42
CA LEU A 145 17.51 33.12 -5.23
C LEU A 145 17.65 32.34 -6.54
N LEU A 146 17.35 32.97 -7.68
CA LEU A 146 17.35 32.37 -9.01
C LEU A 146 16.52 31.08 -9.06
N CYS A 147 15.30 31.16 -8.49
CA CYS A 147 14.45 29.99 -8.24
C CYS A 147 13.41 29.72 -9.34
N ALA A 148 13.14 30.69 -10.20
CA ALA A 148 12.19 30.57 -11.31
C ALA A 148 12.85 30.93 -12.63
N VAL A 149 12.57 30.14 -13.67
CA VAL A 149 13.02 30.45 -15.04
C VAL A 149 12.05 31.42 -15.72
N THR A 150 10.75 31.15 -15.58
CA THR A 150 9.68 31.95 -16.19
C THR A 150 8.51 32.04 -15.22
N ILE A 151 8.10 33.26 -14.88
CA ILE A 151 6.92 33.52 -14.03
C ILE A 151 5.70 33.74 -14.95
N LEU A 152 4.69 32.86 -14.85
CA LEU A 152 3.49 32.87 -15.70
C LEU A 152 2.32 33.63 -15.04
N GLU A 153 2.51 34.93 -14.83
CA GLU A 153 1.53 35.77 -14.10
C GLU A 153 0.13 35.77 -14.72
N GLY A 154 0.06 35.85 -16.06
CA GLY A 154 -1.23 35.88 -16.77
C GLY A 154 -2.06 34.61 -16.52
N ARG A 155 -1.42 33.44 -16.61
CA ARG A 155 -2.07 32.16 -16.32
C ARG A 155 -2.44 32.04 -14.84
N ALA A 156 -1.55 32.46 -13.94
CA ALA A 156 -1.83 32.42 -12.51
C ALA A 156 -3.08 33.23 -12.15
N ARG A 157 -3.25 34.43 -12.75
CA ARG A 157 -4.46 35.26 -12.57
C ARG A 157 -5.72 34.68 -13.19
N GLU A 158 -5.60 33.99 -14.33
CA GLU A 158 -6.73 33.36 -15.01
C GLU A 158 -7.29 32.16 -14.22
N GLU A 159 -6.41 31.39 -13.57
CA GLU A 159 -6.77 30.18 -12.82
C GLU A 159 -7.12 30.43 -11.34
N ALA A 160 -6.97 31.67 -10.85
CA ALA A 160 -7.22 32.06 -9.45
C ALA A 160 -8.69 32.40 -9.19
#